data_AF-A0A9P3C7Q5-F1
#
_entry.id   AF-A0A9P3C7Q5-F1
#
_cell.length_a   1.000
_cell.length_b   1.000
_cell.length_c   1.000
_cell.angle_alpha   90.00
_cell.angle_beta   90.00
_cell.angle_gamma   90.00
#
_symmetry.space_group_name_H-M   'P 1'
#
loop_
_entity.id
_entity.type
_entity.pdbx_description
1 polymer ?
#
loop_
_entity_poly.entity_id
_entity_poly.type
_entity_poly.pdbx_seq_one_letter_code
_entity_poly.pdbx_strand_id
1 'polypeptide(L)'
;MARNRLRLLLTILLALLIAGLFSSSLQRLYYLVRLPFVWKASSAAAIISHEHDRFDVTFAAYEANYSTANAGQAPLIPPILHHIHVGSRPPRAEWLEARELCLKHHASWSTFVWTEESAEKLVREEFPHLYSMWKSYPYMIQRVDALRYMILQKHGGVILDYDLACKRSLEPLRQFDFVAPAAHPAGLSIGMMLSSPGNPYIKALVDNLPLYNHRWLYLPYVTVMFSTGCHYASTIYTLQSNRSSLRILSGPPDAPRMHMLNGQVNTPLFRHLGSSSWHNRDARLISLFKNLDQRALFAVLVFSLFAATTMILCCVHRARGRSSDEEQSTPVSKSLTKSA
;
A
#
# COMPACT_ATOMS: atom_id res chain seq x y z
N MET A 1 -31.55 -31.63 -27.42
CA MET A 1 -30.97 -31.81 -26.07
C MET A 1 -29.42 -31.78 -26.05
N ALA A 2 -28.73 -32.55 -26.91
CA ALA A 2 -27.26 -32.58 -26.98
C ALA A 2 -26.58 -31.23 -27.28
N ARG A 3 -27.14 -30.43 -28.20
CA ARG A 3 -26.63 -29.08 -28.55
C ARG A 3 -26.64 -28.11 -27.37
N ASN A 4 -27.64 -28.19 -26.49
CA ASN A 4 -27.73 -27.34 -25.30
C ASN A 4 -26.76 -27.79 -24.21
N ARG A 5 -26.51 -29.11 -24.08
CA ARG A 5 -25.48 -29.66 -23.17
C ARG A 5 -24.07 -29.29 -23.62
N LEU A 6 -23.78 -29.35 -24.93
CA LEU A 6 -22.49 -28.94 -25.49
C LEU A 6 -22.24 -27.43 -25.30
N ARG A 7 -23.24 -26.58 -25.54
CA ARG A 7 -23.14 -25.14 -25.27
C ARG A 7 -22.88 -24.85 -23.80
N LEU A 8 -23.59 -25.53 -22.89
CA LEU A 8 -23.39 -25.40 -21.44
C LEU A 8 -21.96 -25.80 -21.03
N LEU A 9 -21.46 -26.94 -21.52
CA LEU A 9 -20.09 -27.39 -21.29
C LEU A 9 -19.05 -26.39 -21.79
N LEU A 10 -19.20 -25.87 -23.01
CA LEU A 10 -18.30 -24.86 -23.57
C LEU A 10 -18.33 -23.55 -22.76
N THR A 11 -19.50 -23.12 -22.29
CA THR A 11 -19.60 -21.95 -21.42
C THR A 11 -18.95 -22.16 -20.06
N ILE A 12 -19.07 -23.35 -19.47
CA ILE A 12 -18.40 -23.70 -18.20
C ILE A 12 -16.89 -23.74 -18.39
N LEU A 13 -16.40 -24.37 -19.47
CA LEU A 13 -14.98 -24.42 -19.79
C LEU A 13 -14.40 -23.03 -20.04
N LEU A 14 -15.11 -22.16 -20.77
CA LEU A 14 -14.71 -20.77 -20.98
C LEU A 14 -14.68 -20.00 -19.66
N ALA A 15 -15.67 -20.17 -18.80
CA ALA A 15 -15.71 -19.52 -17.48
C ALA A 15 -14.56 -20.00 -16.58
N LEU A 16 -14.25 -21.31 -16.57
CA LEU A 16 -13.12 -21.87 -15.83
C LEU A 16 -11.78 -21.38 -16.38
N LEU A 17 -11.64 -21.28 -17.70
CA LEU A 17 -10.44 -20.73 -18.34
C LEU A 17 -10.24 -19.25 -17.95
N ILE A 18 -11.29 -18.44 -18.03
CA ILE A 18 -11.29 -17.04 -17.61
C ILE A 18 -10.93 -16.95 -16.12
N ALA A 19 -11.59 -17.72 -15.25
CA ALA A 19 -11.30 -17.73 -13.82
C ALA A 19 -9.85 -18.13 -13.53
N GLY A 20 -9.30 -19.11 -14.25
CA GLY A 20 -7.90 -19.50 -14.17
C GLY A 20 -6.95 -18.38 -14.58
N LEU A 21 -7.20 -17.73 -15.72
CA LEU A 21 -6.39 -16.61 -16.24
C LEU A 21 -6.35 -15.41 -15.27
N PHE A 22 -7.47 -15.12 -14.59
CA PHE A 22 -7.56 -14.00 -13.65
C PHE A 22 -7.26 -14.38 -12.19
N SER A 23 -7.06 -15.66 -11.88
CA SER A 23 -6.91 -16.16 -10.51
C SER A 23 -5.82 -15.42 -9.72
N SER A 24 -4.63 -15.26 -10.28
CA SER A 24 -3.51 -14.55 -9.63
C SER A 24 -3.81 -13.06 -9.40
N SER A 25 -4.53 -12.42 -10.33
CA SER A 25 -4.94 -11.01 -10.19
C SER A 25 -6.02 -10.86 -9.13
N LEU A 26 -6.99 -11.77 -9.10
CA LEU A 26 -8.03 -11.82 -8.07
C LEU A 26 -7.43 -12.09 -6.69
N GLN A 27 -6.43 -12.96 -6.59
CA GLN A 27 -5.73 -13.25 -5.35
C GLN A 27 -4.99 -12.01 -4.81
N ARG A 28 -4.27 -11.27 -5.66
CA ARG A 28 -3.62 -10.02 -5.26
C ARG A 28 -4.62 -8.96 -4.84
N LEU A 29 -5.73 -8.83 -5.57
CA LEU A 29 -6.82 -7.94 -5.19
C LEU A 29 -7.41 -8.32 -3.84
N TYR A 30 -7.61 -9.62 -3.58
CA TYR A 30 -8.03 -10.13 -2.29
C TYR A 30 -7.05 -9.75 -1.18
N TYR A 31 -5.73 -9.88 -1.40
CA TYR A 31 -4.72 -9.47 -0.42
C TYR A 31 -4.73 -7.97 -0.13
N LEU A 32 -4.95 -7.13 -1.14
CA LEU A 32 -5.10 -5.69 -0.94
C LEU A 32 -6.37 -5.39 -0.14
N VAL A 33 -7.52 -5.94 -0.53
CA VAL A 33 -8.82 -5.61 0.10
C VAL A 33 -8.94 -6.18 1.51
N ARG A 34 -8.30 -7.32 1.82
CA ARG A 34 -8.34 -7.91 3.17
C ARG A 34 -7.55 -7.12 4.22
N LEU A 35 -6.65 -6.21 3.81
CA LEU A 35 -5.68 -5.56 4.71
C LEU A 35 -6.34 -4.97 5.97
N PRO A 36 -7.41 -4.15 5.91
CA PRO A 36 -8.04 -3.59 7.11
C PRO A 36 -8.55 -4.62 8.11
N PHE A 37 -8.95 -5.79 7.63
CA PHE A 37 -9.54 -6.84 8.46
C PHE A 37 -8.49 -7.61 9.23
N VAL A 38 -7.32 -7.81 8.62
CA VAL A 38 -6.23 -8.63 9.17
C VAL A 38 -5.13 -7.81 9.84
N TRP A 39 -5.07 -6.49 9.60
CA TRP A 39 -3.96 -5.64 10.05
C TRP A 39 -3.75 -5.71 11.57
N LYS A 40 -4.79 -5.48 12.37
CA LYS A 40 -4.68 -5.46 13.84
C LYS A 40 -4.07 -6.74 14.41
N ALA A 41 -4.50 -7.90 13.90
CA ALA A 41 -3.94 -9.19 14.32
C ALA A 41 -2.51 -9.40 13.77
N SER A 42 -2.26 -8.94 12.55
CA SER A 42 -0.97 -9.07 11.86
C SER A 42 0.15 -8.21 12.45
N SER A 43 -0.19 -7.07 13.05
CA SER A 43 0.78 -6.11 13.60
C SER A 43 0.93 -6.20 15.11
N ALA A 44 0.08 -6.94 15.82
CA ALA A 44 0.03 -6.95 17.28
C ALA A 44 1.40 -7.19 17.95
N ALA A 45 2.16 -8.19 17.46
CA ALA A 45 3.48 -8.53 18.01
C ALA A 45 4.63 -7.64 17.49
N ALA A 46 4.36 -6.77 16.51
CA ALA A 46 5.35 -5.88 15.92
C ALA A 46 5.26 -4.45 16.45
N ILE A 47 4.20 -4.09 17.18
CA ILE A 47 4.08 -2.77 17.80
C ILE A 47 5.18 -2.63 18.85
N ILE A 48 6.01 -1.61 18.70
CA ILE A 48 7.06 -1.31 19.67
C ILE A 48 6.41 -0.97 21.01
N SER A 49 6.87 -1.61 22.08
CA SER A 49 6.41 -1.31 23.43
C SER A 49 7.53 -1.42 24.47
N HIS A 50 7.29 -0.84 25.64
CA HIS A 50 8.24 -0.96 26.75
C HIS A 50 8.36 -2.40 27.24
N GLU A 51 7.25 -3.14 27.31
CA GLU A 51 7.20 -4.51 27.84
C GLU A 51 7.94 -5.49 26.93
N HIS A 52 7.79 -5.35 25.61
CA HIS A 52 8.35 -6.28 24.64
C HIS A 52 9.78 -5.90 24.22
N ASP A 53 10.03 -4.61 23.99
CA ASP A 53 11.28 -4.13 23.40
C ASP A 53 12.15 -3.31 24.36
N ARG A 54 11.69 -3.08 25.60
CA ARG A 54 12.34 -2.17 26.58
C ARG A 54 12.60 -0.78 25.99
N PHE A 55 11.65 -0.31 25.19
CA PHE A 55 11.76 0.92 24.42
C PHE A 55 10.77 1.98 24.90
N ASP A 56 11.27 3.19 25.21
CA ASP A 56 10.40 4.34 25.50
C ASP A 56 9.87 4.97 24.21
N VAL A 57 8.63 4.64 23.85
CA VAL A 57 7.95 5.19 22.66
C VAL A 57 7.64 6.68 22.77
N THR A 58 7.72 7.30 23.95
CA THR A 58 7.57 8.77 24.08
C THR A 58 8.84 9.52 23.68
N PHE A 59 9.95 8.80 23.57
CA PHE A 59 11.31 9.32 23.39
C PHE A 59 11.77 10.27 24.50
N ALA A 60 11.04 10.39 25.61
CA ALA A 60 11.36 11.29 26.70
C ALA A 60 12.70 10.92 27.36
N ALA A 61 12.98 9.63 27.50
CA ALA A 61 14.19 9.09 28.13
C ALA A 61 15.46 9.23 27.27
N TYR A 62 15.35 9.57 25.99
CA TYR A 62 16.51 9.69 25.11
C TYR A 62 17.00 11.14 25.04
N GLU A 63 18.21 11.35 25.57
CA GLU A 63 18.93 12.61 25.48
C GLU A 63 19.41 12.89 24.05
N ALA A 64 19.80 14.15 23.77
CA ALA A 64 20.24 14.56 22.44
C ALA A 64 21.53 13.85 21.96
N ASN A 65 22.39 13.44 22.88
CA ASN A 65 23.64 12.72 22.63
C ASN A 65 23.49 11.19 22.77
N TYR A 66 22.26 10.67 22.89
CA TYR A 66 22.01 9.24 23.00
C TYR A 66 22.71 8.50 21.84
N SER A 67 23.30 7.35 22.14
CA SER A 67 23.85 6.44 21.15
C SER A 67 23.42 5.03 21.46
N THR A 68 22.82 4.36 20.48
CA THR A 68 22.37 2.97 20.59
C THR A 68 23.53 2.05 20.95
N ALA A 69 24.71 2.27 20.36
CA ALA A 69 25.91 1.51 20.66
C ALA A 69 26.39 1.71 22.11
N ASN A 70 26.43 2.97 22.59
CA ASN A 70 26.86 3.27 23.97
C ASN A 70 25.87 2.74 25.02
N ALA A 71 24.59 2.59 24.66
CA ALA A 71 23.57 1.95 25.48
C ALA A 71 23.68 0.41 25.50
N GLY A 72 24.70 -0.18 24.88
CA GLY A 72 24.92 -1.63 24.83
C GLY A 72 23.99 -2.38 23.87
N GLN A 73 23.30 -1.65 22.97
CA GLN A 73 22.42 -2.22 21.96
C GLN A 73 23.13 -2.27 20.61
N ALA A 74 22.89 -3.31 19.81
CA ALA A 74 23.45 -3.41 18.47
C ALA A 74 22.75 -2.41 17.53
N PRO A 75 23.46 -1.44 16.91
CA PRO A 75 22.85 -0.48 15.99
C PRO A 75 22.71 -1.08 14.58
N LEU A 76 21.69 -1.92 14.38
CA LEU A 76 21.43 -2.68 13.16
C LEU A 76 21.15 -1.79 11.92
N ILE A 77 20.48 -0.66 12.10
CA ILE A 77 20.24 0.31 11.02
C ILE A 77 21.46 1.25 10.87
N PRO A 78 22.04 1.40 9.68
CA PRO A 78 23.13 2.35 9.42
C PRO A 78 22.70 3.80 9.66
N PRO A 79 23.60 4.68 10.13
CA PRO A 79 23.32 6.11 10.34
C PRO A 79 23.42 6.87 9.01
N ILE A 80 22.53 6.54 8.07
CA ILE A 80 22.44 7.17 6.75
C ILE A 80 21.04 7.74 6.59
N LEU A 81 20.94 9.05 6.40
CA LEU A 81 19.67 9.75 6.19
C LEU A 81 19.45 10.06 4.71
N HIS A 82 18.45 9.43 4.13
CA HIS A 82 18.06 9.57 2.74
C HIS A 82 16.84 10.48 2.59
N HIS A 83 16.89 11.36 1.59
CA HIS A 83 15.73 12.10 1.09
C HIS A 83 15.63 11.88 -0.42
N ILE A 84 14.42 11.87 -0.97
CA ILE A 84 14.19 11.71 -2.41
C ILE A 84 13.65 13.02 -2.99
N HIS A 85 14.35 13.56 -3.99
CA HIS A 85 13.93 14.71 -4.75
C HIS A 85 13.97 14.40 -6.25
N VAL A 86 12.89 13.78 -6.73
CA VAL A 86 12.71 13.39 -8.13
C VAL A 86 11.67 14.32 -8.77
N GLY A 87 11.95 14.81 -9.97
CA GLY A 87 11.16 15.82 -10.66
C GLY A 87 11.88 17.17 -10.82
N SER A 88 11.26 18.08 -11.58
CA SER A 88 11.88 19.34 -12.03
C SER A 88 11.59 20.56 -11.16
N ARG A 89 10.63 20.47 -10.23
CA ARG A 89 10.28 21.59 -9.35
C ARG A 89 11.07 21.49 -8.05
N PRO A 90 11.69 22.59 -7.57
CA PRO A 90 12.39 22.56 -6.29
C PRO A 90 11.43 22.22 -5.13
N PRO A 91 11.94 21.67 -4.01
CA PRO A 91 11.14 21.48 -2.81
C PRO A 91 10.61 22.83 -2.31
N ARG A 92 9.47 22.80 -1.62
CA ARG A 92 8.92 24.01 -1.00
C ARG A 92 9.83 24.51 0.12
N ALA A 93 9.83 25.80 0.39
CA ALA A 93 10.70 26.41 1.40
C ALA A 93 10.48 25.76 2.79
N GLU A 94 9.22 25.56 3.18
CA GLU A 94 8.86 24.94 4.45
C GLU A 94 9.34 23.48 4.57
N TRP A 95 9.52 22.78 3.44
CA TRP A 95 10.07 21.42 3.40
C TRP A 95 11.59 21.42 3.54
N LEU A 96 12.26 22.41 2.97
CA LEU A 96 13.69 22.60 3.17
C LEU A 96 13.97 22.90 4.65
N GLU A 97 13.19 23.80 5.26
CA GLU A 97 13.28 24.08 6.71
C GLU A 97 13.03 22.83 7.57
N ALA A 98 12.03 22.02 7.23
CA ALA A 98 11.76 20.75 7.90
C ALA A 98 12.94 19.78 7.81
N ARG A 99 13.52 19.64 6.62
CA ARG A 99 14.71 18.82 6.39
C ARG A 99 15.92 19.32 7.18
N GLU A 100 16.16 20.64 7.24
CA GLU A 100 17.29 21.19 8.01
C GLU A 100 17.19 20.87 9.50
N LEU A 101 15.97 20.82 10.07
CA LEU A 101 15.76 20.35 11.44
C LEU A 101 16.15 18.88 11.59
N CYS A 102 15.84 18.04 10.60
CA CYS A 102 16.32 16.66 10.59
C CYS A 102 17.84 16.56 10.50
N LEU A 103 18.50 17.32 9.63
CA LEU A 103 19.96 17.34 9.56
C LEU A 103 20.60 17.77 10.88
N LYS A 104 20.05 18.79 11.54
CA LYS A 104 20.52 19.27 12.84
C LYS A 104 20.50 18.18 13.91
N HIS A 105 19.46 17.34 13.94
CA HIS A 105 19.35 16.24 14.91
C HIS A 105 20.20 15.00 14.55
N HIS A 106 20.77 14.96 13.35
CA HIS A 106 21.55 13.82 12.83
C HIS A 106 22.90 14.28 12.27
N ALA A 107 23.56 15.26 12.92
CA ALA A 107 24.77 15.89 12.42
C ALA A 107 25.96 14.92 12.22
N SER A 108 25.98 13.80 12.95
CA SER A 108 27.00 12.75 12.82
C SER A 108 26.68 11.69 11.76
N TRP A 109 25.49 11.75 11.15
CA TRP A 109 25.04 10.76 10.16
C TRP A 109 25.47 11.16 8.75
N SER A 110 25.69 10.15 7.90
CA SER A 110 25.84 10.38 6.48
C SER A 110 24.50 10.78 5.89
N THR A 111 24.47 11.71 4.93
CA THR A 111 23.20 12.16 4.34
C THR A 111 23.27 12.13 2.82
N PHE A 112 22.16 11.77 2.18
CA PHE A 112 22.08 11.67 0.73
C PHE A 112 20.74 12.18 0.22
N VAL A 113 20.78 12.98 -0.85
CA VAL A 113 19.59 13.43 -1.57
C VAL A 113 19.57 12.75 -2.95
N TRP A 114 18.58 11.91 -3.16
CA TRP A 114 18.38 11.19 -4.42
C TRP A 114 17.66 12.09 -5.43
N THR A 115 18.44 12.63 -6.36
CA THR A 115 17.99 13.39 -7.54
C THR A 115 17.49 12.45 -8.64
N GLU A 116 16.87 13.00 -9.70
CA GLU A 116 16.50 12.22 -10.90
C GLU A 116 17.70 11.43 -11.46
N GLU A 117 18.86 12.08 -11.61
CA GLU A 117 20.08 11.47 -12.15
C GLU A 117 20.61 10.34 -11.26
N SER A 118 20.78 10.61 -9.96
CA SER A 118 21.30 9.60 -9.01
C SER A 118 20.33 8.44 -8.79
N ALA A 119 19.02 8.72 -8.81
CA ALA A 119 17.98 7.70 -8.77
C ALA A 119 18.02 6.82 -10.02
N GLU A 120 18.10 7.41 -11.21
CA GLU A 120 18.21 6.66 -12.46
C GLU A 120 19.45 5.78 -12.49
N LYS A 121 20.59 6.31 -12.03
CA LYS A 121 21.84 5.56 -11.92
C LYS A 121 21.68 4.35 -11.00
N LEU A 122 21.15 4.54 -9.79
CA LEU A 122 20.90 3.45 -8.84
C LEU A 122 20.02 2.36 -9.46
N VAL A 123 18.88 2.73 -10.04
CA VAL A 123 17.94 1.74 -10.59
C VAL A 123 18.55 1.01 -11.79
N ARG A 124 19.30 1.71 -12.65
CA ARG A 124 19.93 1.09 -13.83
C ARG A 124 21.05 0.13 -13.45
N GLU A 125 21.86 0.47 -12.45
CA GLU A 125 23.03 -0.32 -12.06
C GLU A 125 22.64 -1.46 -11.10
N GLU A 126 21.78 -1.21 -10.11
CA GLU A 126 21.47 -2.17 -9.05
C GLU A 126 20.18 -2.97 -9.30
N PHE A 127 19.24 -2.40 -10.05
CA PHE A 127 17.94 -3.02 -10.33
C PHE A 127 17.57 -2.98 -11.83
N PRO A 128 18.47 -3.40 -12.74
CA PRO A 128 18.27 -3.25 -14.19
C PRO A 128 16.97 -3.90 -14.70
N HIS A 129 16.58 -5.02 -14.08
CA HIS A 129 15.34 -5.75 -14.38
C HIS A 129 14.05 -4.96 -14.05
N LEU A 130 14.13 -3.94 -13.20
CA LEU A 130 13.01 -3.06 -12.85
C LEU A 130 13.04 -1.72 -13.60
N TYR A 131 14.17 -1.35 -14.22
CA TYR A 131 14.41 0.00 -14.75
C TYR A 131 13.32 0.46 -15.75
N SER A 132 12.99 -0.37 -16.74
CA SER A 132 11.96 -0.06 -17.73
C SER A 132 10.58 0.15 -17.09
N MET A 133 10.20 -0.74 -16.17
CA MET A 133 8.95 -0.63 -15.43
C MET A 133 8.92 0.64 -14.58
N TRP A 134 9.98 0.90 -13.82
CA TRP A 134 10.11 2.06 -12.94
C TRP A 134 10.01 3.38 -13.72
N LYS A 135 10.61 3.48 -14.90
CA LYS A 135 10.44 4.66 -15.79
C LYS A 135 9.00 4.79 -16.34
N SER A 136 8.26 3.70 -16.45
CA SER A 136 6.91 3.67 -17.04
C SER A 136 5.76 3.91 -16.03
N TYR A 137 6.07 4.11 -14.75
CA TYR A 137 5.05 4.48 -13.77
C TYR A 137 4.36 5.79 -14.18
N PRO A 138 3.01 5.82 -14.26
CA PRO A 138 2.28 6.99 -14.70
C PRO A 138 2.34 8.17 -13.71
N TYR A 139 2.57 7.90 -12.42
CA TYR A 139 2.65 8.92 -11.39
C TYR A 139 4.06 8.99 -10.80
N MET A 140 4.61 10.19 -10.71
CA MET A 140 5.96 10.42 -10.15
C MET A 140 6.09 9.84 -8.73
N ILE A 141 5.04 9.96 -7.91
CA ILE A 141 5.04 9.40 -6.55
C ILE A 141 5.25 7.89 -6.51
N GLN A 142 4.77 7.13 -7.52
CA GLN A 142 5.05 5.69 -7.59
C GLN A 142 6.54 5.42 -7.81
N ARG A 143 7.21 6.27 -8.60
CA ARG A 143 8.67 6.20 -8.80
C ARG A 143 9.42 6.47 -7.51
N VAL A 144 9.00 7.49 -6.76
CA VAL A 144 9.56 7.83 -5.44
C VAL A 144 9.35 6.69 -4.44
N ASP A 145 8.14 6.14 -4.38
CA ASP A 145 7.81 5.04 -3.47
C ASP A 145 8.59 3.77 -3.78
N ALA A 146 8.68 3.37 -5.05
CA ALA A 146 9.50 2.24 -5.46
C ALA A 146 10.99 2.49 -5.18
N LEU A 147 11.48 3.71 -5.44
CA LEU A 147 12.86 4.10 -5.19
C LEU A 147 13.21 4.02 -3.69
N ARG A 148 12.28 4.38 -2.80
CA ARG A 148 12.44 4.23 -1.35
C ARG A 148 12.83 2.80 -0.97
N TYR A 149 12.12 1.81 -1.50
CA TYR A 149 12.41 0.40 -1.23
C TYR A 149 13.75 -0.04 -1.81
N MET A 150 14.07 0.39 -3.03
CA MET A 150 15.34 0.08 -3.69
C MET A 150 16.55 0.68 -2.97
N ILE A 151 16.44 1.93 -2.48
CA ILE A 151 17.47 2.59 -1.66
C ILE A 151 17.70 1.79 -0.38
N LEU A 152 16.64 1.51 0.38
CA LEU A 152 16.75 0.76 1.64
C LEU A 152 17.26 -0.67 1.41
N GLN A 153 16.90 -1.31 0.30
CA GLN A 153 17.40 -2.65 -0.04
C GLN A 153 18.92 -2.64 -0.23
N LYS A 154 19.45 -1.63 -0.92
CA LYS A 154 20.87 -1.52 -1.25
C LYS A 154 21.71 -0.99 -0.08
N HIS A 155 21.23 0.05 0.59
CA HIS A 155 22.02 0.82 1.55
C HIS A 155 21.57 0.65 3.01
N GLY A 156 20.37 0.13 3.26
CA GLY A 156 19.72 0.28 4.56
C GLY A 156 19.49 1.75 4.89
N GLY A 157 19.56 2.08 6.17
CA GLY A 157 19.50 3.45 6.67
C GLY A 157 18.08 3.92 6.95
N VAL A 158 17.90 5.23 6.88
CA VAL A 158 16.68 5.93 7.26
C VAL A 158 16.23 6.81 6.10
N ILE A 159 14.99 6.67 5.68
CA ILE A 159 14.40 7.50 4.63
C ILE A 159 13.19 8.26 5.19
N LEU A 160 13.17 9.57 4.96
CA LEU A 160 12.14 10.49 5.42
C LEU A 160 11.54 11.27 4.26
N ASP A 161 10.23 11.52 4.33
CA ASP A 161 9.57 12.51 3.50
C ASP A 161 10.04 13.93 3.87
N TYR A 162 10.02 14.81 2.87
CA TYR A 162 10.49 16.19 2.99
C TYR A 162 9.66 17.06 3.94
N ASP A 163 8.45 16.63 4.29
CA ASP A 163 7.53 17.37 5.15
C ASP A 163 7.53 16.90 6.62
N LEU A 164 8.56 16.14 7.01
CA LEU A 164 8.83 15.73 8.39
C LEU A 164 9.89 16.64 9.02
N ALA A 165 9.47 17.57 9.87
CA ALA A 165 10.40 18.37 10.67
C ALA A 165 10.78 17.61 11.95
N CYS A 166 11.99 17.06 12.01
CA CYS A 166 12.46 16.32 13.18
C CYS A 166 12.55 17.22 14.43
N LYS A 167 12.14 16.67 15.56
CA LYS A 167 12.24 17.29 16.89
C LYS A 167 13.35 16.68 17.75
N ARG A 168 13.78 15.47 17.41
CA ARG A 168 14.76 14.65 18.12
C ARG A 168 15.48 13.71 17.14
N SER A 169 16.58 13.11 17.60
CA SER A 169 17.29 12.09 16.83
C SER A 169 16.50 10.79 16.75
N LEU A 170 16.61 10.09 15.63
CA LEU A 170 16.08 8.75 15.38
C LEU A 170 17.05 7.64 15.82
N GLU A 171 18.20 8.02 16.41
CA GLU A 171 19.23 7.10 16.90
C GLU A 171 18.69 5.92 17.72
N PRO A 172 17.77 6.09 18.69
CA PRO A 172 17.24 4.97 19.47
C PRO A 172 16.58 3.88 18.62
N LEU A 173 15.97 4.24 17.49
CA LEU A 173 15.29 3.27 16.62
C LEU A 173 16.27 2.37 15.86
N ARG A 174 17.57 2.70 15.84
CA ARG A 174 18.58 1.92 15.14
C ARG A 174 18.85 0.54 15.74
N GLN A 175 18.33 0.26 16.94
CA GLN A 175 18.43 -1.06 17.58
C GLN A 175 17.57 -2.14 16.89
N PHE A 176 16.64 -1.74 16.02
CA PHE A 176 15.73 -2.64 15.32
C PHE A 176 16.21 -2.92 13.89
N ASP A 177 15.74 -4.03 13.28
CA ASP A 177 16.03 -4.35 11.88
C ASP A 177 15.20 -3.56 10.88
N PHE A 178 13.97 -3.22 11.25
CA PHE A 178 13.06 -2.43 10.43
C PHE A 178 12.10 -1.65 11.31
N VAL A 179 11.88 -0.38 10.99
CA VAL A 179 10.88 0.46 11.66
C VAL A 179 10.09 1.29 10.64
N ALA A 180 8.77 1.29 10.77
CA ALA A 180 7.89 2.26 10.12
C ALA A 180 6.75 2.66 11.06
N PRO A 181 6.25 3.90 11.02
CA PRO A 181 5.13 4.31 11.86
C PRO A 181 3.83 3.65 11.42
N ALA A 182 2.92 3.41 12.36
CA ALA A 182 1.57 2.98 12.03
C ALA A 182 0.86 4.01 11.13
N ALA A 183 0.02 3.56 10.21
CA ALA A 183 -0.80 4.39 9.35
C ALA A 183 -2.28 4.31 9.73
N HIS A 184 -3.02 5.35 9.36
CA HIS A 184 -4.47 5.41 9.48
C HIS A 184 -5.13 5.13 8.12
N PRO A 185 -6.23 4.35 8.06
CA PRO A 185 -6.90 3.66 9.16
C PRO A 185 -6.26 2.30 9.54
N ALA A 186 -5.49 1.70 8.64
CA ALA A 186 -4.77 0.45 8.86
C ALA A 186 -3.50 0.42 8.00
N GLY A 187 -2.46 -0.27 8.47
CA GLY A 187 -1.18 -0.39 7.79
C GLY A 187 -0.04 0.33 8.51
N LEU A 188 1.11 0.37 7.83
CA LEU A 188 2.27 1.19 8.16
C LEU A 188 2.37 2.34 7.16
N SER A 189 2.94 3.47 7.56
CA SER A 189 3.28 4.58 6.68
C SER A 189 4.64 4.34 6.05
N ILE A 190 4.83 4.84 4.83
CA ILE A 190 6.12 4.79 4.13
C ILE A 190 6.82 6.15 4.10
N GLY A 191 6.19 7.19 4.67
CA GLY A 191 6.82 8.53 4.77
C GLY A 191 8.00 8.58 5.75
N MET A 192 8.14 7.55 6.57
CA MET A 192 9.33 7.26 7.37
C MET A 192 9.56 5.76 7.34
N MET A 193 10.74 5.32 6.90
CA MET A 193 11.14 3.92 6.97
C MET A 193 12.61 3.82 7.37
N LEU A 194 12.90 2.87 8.26
CA LEU A 194 14.25 2.54 8.70
C LEU A 194 14.48 1.07 8.42
N SER A 195 15.66 0.70 7.93
CA SER A 195 15.99 -0.69 7.65
C SER A 195 17.47 -0.99 7.80
N SER A 196 17.79 -2.18 8.32
CA SER A 196 19.09 -2.80 8.13
C SER A 196 19.30 -3.13 6.63
N PRO A 197 20.54 -3.14 6.13
CA PRO A 197 20.83 -3.53 4.75
C PRO A 197 20.41 -4.97 4.49
N GLY A 198 19.81 -5.23 3.32
CA GLY A 198 19.40 -6.60 2.95
C GLY A 198 18.20 -7.15 3.74
N ASN A 199 17.43 -6.30 4.43
CA ASN A 199 16.26 -6.72 5.18
C ASN A 199 15.26 -7.52 4.29
N PRO A 200 14.84 -8.74 4.69
CA PRO A 200 14.00 -9.60 3.86
C PRO A 200 12.64 -8.99 3.48
N TYR A 201 12.06 -8.17 4.36
CA TYR A 201 10.79 -7.50 4.07
C TYR A 201 10.98 -6.39 3.03
N ILE A 202 12.04 -5.59 3.12
CA ILE A 202 12.36 -4.60 2.08
C ILE A 202 12.64 -5.29 0.74
N LYS A 203 13.35 -6.42 0.75
CA LYS A 203 13.57 -7.21 -0.46
C LYS A 203 12.24 -7.67 -1.05
N ALA A 204 11.32 -8.16 -0.23
CA ALA A 204 9.99 -8.56 -0.68
C ALA A 204 9.20 -7.38 -1.27
N LEU A 205 9.34 -6.16 -0.73
CA LEU A 205 8.76 -4.95 -1.31
C LEU A 205 9.32 -4.66 -2.71
N VAL A 206 10.63 -4.82 -2.92
CA VAL A 206 11.24 -4.60 -4.24
C VAL A 206 10.83 -5.69 -5.23
N ASP A 207 10.93 -6.96 -4.84
CA ASP A 207 10.65 -8.11 -5.70
C ASP A 207 9.19 -8.14 -6.18
N ASN A 208 8.25 -7.62 -5.38
CA ASN A 208 6.81 -7.63 -5.70
C ASN A 208 6.34 -6.41 -6.51
N LEU A 209 7.18 -5.39 -6.74
CA LEU A 209 6.81 -4.20 -7.53
C LEU A 209 6.18 -4.54 -8.90
N PRO A 210 6.71 -5.49 -9.70
CA PRO A 210 6.10 -5.87 -10.98
C PRO A 210 4.68 -6.43 -10.82
N LEU A 211 4.45 -7.22 -9.77
CA LEU A 211 3.19 -7.96 -9.56
C LEU A 211 2.05 -7.03 -9.15
N TYR A 212 2.35 -5.88 -8.57
CA TYR A 212 1.38 -4.90 -8.10
C TYR A 212 1.31 -3.64 -8.97
N ASN A 213 2.06 -3.56 -10.06
CA ASN A 213 1.98 -2.47 -11.04
C ASN A 213 0.70 -2.52 -11.90
N HIS A 214 -0.45 -2.31 -11.27
CA HIS A 214 -1.77 -2.27 -11.90
C HIS A 214 -2.27 -0.83 -12.00
N ARG A 215 -2.78 -0.45 -13.18
CA ARG A 215 -3.41 0.85 -13.40
C ARG A 215 -4.92 0.73 -13.21
N TRP A 216 -5.46 1.43 -12.21
CA TRP A 216 -6.89 1.49 -11.95
C TRP A 216 -7.47 2.71 -12.66
N LEU A 217 -8.18 2.47 -13.75
CA LEU A 217 -8.68 3.54 -14.61
C LEU A 217 -9.56 4.51 -13.82
N TYR A 218 -9.30 5.81 -13.95
CA TYR A 218 -9.96 6.91 -13.22
C TYR A 218 -9.75 6.94 -11.70
N LEU A 219 -8.88 6.08 -11.15
CA LEU A 219 -8.59 6.00 -9.72
C LEU A 219 -7.07 6.15 -9.46
N PRO A 220 -6.48 7.33 -9.69
CA PRO A 220 -5.06 7.58 -9.45
C PRO A 220 -4.61 7.27 -8.01
N TYR A 221 -5.40 7.63 -7.00
CA TYR A 221 -5.10 7.36 -5.59
C TYR A 221 -5.02 5.86 -5.31
N VAL A 222 -6.01 5.09 -5.78
CA VAL A 222 -6.00 3.63 -5.65
C VAL A 222 -4.81 3.03 -6.40
N THR A 223 -4.53 3.53 -7.60
CA THR A 223 -3.37 3.12 -8.39
C THR A 223 -2.08 3.28 -7.61
N VAL A 224 -1.82 4.46 -7.04
CA VAL A 224 -0.61 4.73 -6.25
C VAL A 224 -0.56 3.84 -4.99
N MET A 225 -1.63 3.84 -4.20
CA MET A 225 -1.67 3.16 -2.90
C MET A 225 -1.51 1.65 -3.03
N PHE A 226 -2.12 1.03 -4.04
CA PHE A 226 -2.09 -0.42 -4.23
C PHE A 226 -0.88 -0.93 -5.01
N SER A 227 -0.14 -0.05 -5.70
CA SER A 227 1.05 -0.45 -6.45
C SER A 227 2.35 -0.33 -5.66
N THR A 228 2.52 0.82 -4.98
CA THR A 228 3.81 1.22 -4.40
C THR A 228 3.64 1.92 -3.07
N GLY A 229 2.46 2.47 -2.78
CA GLY A 229 2.20 3.25 -1.57
C GLY A 229 2.11 2.41 -0.28
N CYS A 230 1.66 3.06 0.79
CA CYS A 230 1.61 2.43 2.11
C CYS A 230 0.66 1.23 2.21
N HIS A 231 -0.43 1.21 1.43
CA HIS A 231 -1.36 0.07 1.39
C HIS A 231 -0.69 -1.17 0.75
N TYR A 232 0.06 -0.98 -0.34
CA TYR A 232 0.91 -2.00 -0.94
C TYR A 232 1.91 -2.54 0.08
N ALA A 233 2.71 -1.67 0.70
CA ALA A 233 3.73 -2.09 1.65
C ALA A 233 3.14 -2.88 2.82
N SER A 234 2.06 -2.37 3.40
CA SER A 234 1.31 -3.04 4.46
C SER A 234 0.74 -4.38 4.02
N THR A 235 0.30 -4.52 2.76
CA THR A 235 -0.17 -5.79 2.21
C THR A 235 0.97 -6.81 2.17
N ILE A 236 2.14 -6.44 1.63
CA ILE A 236 3.33 -7.30 1.59
C ILE A 236 3.77 -7.68 3.01
N TYR A 237 3.66 -6.77 3.97
CA TYR A 237 3.92 -7.06 5.39
C TYR A 237 3.03 -8.20 5.91
N THR A 238 1.73 -8.19 5.59
CA THR A 238 0.81 -9.28 6.01
C THR A 238 1.08 -10.63 5.35
N LEU A 239 1.88 -10.65 4.29
CA LEU A 239 2.27 -11.87 3.57
C LEU A 239 3.58 -12.47 4.05
N GLN A 240 4.32 -11.77 4.93
CA GLN A 240 5.56 -12.29 5.50
C GLN A 240 5.27 -13.47 6.43
N SER A 241 5.97 -14.59 6.23
CA SER A 241 5.89 -15.77 7.10
C SER A 241 6.50 -15.50 8.47
N ASN A 242 7.60 -14.75 8.51
CA ASN A 242 8.25 -14.30 9.73
C ASN A 242 8.26 -12.76 9.80
N ARG A 243 7.76 -12.21 10.91
CA ARG A 243 7.68 -10.76 11.17
C ARG A 243 8.37 -10.38 12.49
N SER A 244 9.06 -11.32 13.14
CA SER A 244 9.59 -11.14 14.50
C SER A 244 10.61 -10.02 14.64
N SER A 245 11.29 -9.64 13.55
CA SER A 245 12.27 -8.55 13.51
C SER A 245 11.70 -7.22 13.00
N LEU A 246 10.45 -7.23 12.51
CA LEU A 246 9.82 -6.03 11.97
C LEU A 246 9.14 -5.28 13.11
N ARG A 247 9.33 -3.96 13.15
CA ARG A 247 8.72 -3.10 14.16
C ARG A 247 7.87 -2.01 13.56
N ILE A 248 6.75 -1.75 14.22
CA ILE A 248 5.79 -0.72 13.88
C ILE A 248 5.79 0.29 15.02
N LEU A 249 6.18 1.52 14.71
CA LEU A 249 6.15 2.61 15.68
C LEU A 249 4.71 3.13 15.82
N SER A 250 4.10 2.80 16.95
CA SER A 250 2.79 3.27 17.37
C SER A 250 2.93 3.92 18.74
N GLY A 251 1.85 4.48 19.30
CA GLY A 251 1.86 4.89 20.70
C GLY A 251 1.49 3.75 21.66
N PRO A 252 1.52 4.04 22.98
CA PRO A 252 1.04 3.12 23.99
C PRO A 252 -0.46 2.80 23.81
N PRO A 253 -1.01 1.75 24.45
CA PRO A 253 -2.39 1.31 24.24
C PRO A 253 -3.47 2.38 24.45
N ASP A 254 -3.22 3.35 25.33
CA ASP A 254 -4.08 4.50 25.63
C ASP A 254 -3.95 5.63 24.60
N ALA A 255 -2.84 5.70 23.85
CA ALA A 255 -2.59 6.70 22.82
C ALA A 255 -2.00 6.10 21.52
N PRO A 256 -2.66 5.11 20.87
CA PRO A 256 -2.07 4.32 19.79
C PRO A 256 -1.68 5.15 18.56
N ARG A 257 -2.29 6.33 18.39
CA ARG A 257 -2.06 7.25 17.26
C ARG A 257 -0.87 8.19 17.44
N MET A 258 -0.14 8.12 18.57
CA MET A 258 0.95 9.04 18.94
C MET A 258 1.97 9.32 17.82
N HIS A 259 2.31 8.29 17.02
CA HIS A 259 3.31 8.38 15.95
C HIS A 259 2.72 8.29 14.54
N MET A 260 1.38 8.29 14.40
CA MET A 260 0.76 8.22 13.08
C MET A 260 0.94 9.53 12.31
N LEU A 261 1.52 9.44 11.11
CA LEU A 261 1.75 10.58 10.22
C LEU A 261 0.51 10.80 9.33
N ASN A 262 -0.51 11.48 9.85
CA ASN A 262 -1.78 11.71 9.14
C ASN A 262 -2.17 13.19 9.12
N GLY A 263 -1.95 13.84 7.98
CA GLY A 263 -2.16 15.28 7.85
C GLY A 263 -1.20 16.07 8.75
N GLN A 264 -1.53 17.33 9.05
CA GLN A 264 -0.69 18.16 9.90
C GLN A 264 -0.81 17.71 11.36
N VAL A 265 0.26 17.17 11.92
CA VAL A 265 0.26 16.57 13.25
C VAL A 265 1.61 16.75 13.94
N ASN A 266 1.60 16.90 15.26
CA ASN A 266 2.78 16.88 16.10
C ASN A 266 2.88 15.53 16.80
N THR A 267 3.97 14.82 16.54
CA THR A 267 4.34 13.58 17.24
C THR A 267 5.52 13.88 18.18
N PRO A 268 5.94 12.92 19.01
CA PRO A 268 7.17 13.08 19.78
C PRO A 268 8.41 13.30 18.89
N LEU A 269 8.44 12.66 17.72
CA LEU A 269 9.56 12.71 16.79
C LEU A 269 9.50 13.86 15.78
N PHE A 270 8.30 14.24 15.34
CA PHE A 270 8.14 15.14 14.19
C PHE A 270 7.06 16.20 14.41
N ARG A 271 7.25 17.34 13.77
CA ARG A 271 6.15 18.17 13.30
C ARG A 271 5.93 17.84 11.82
N HIS A 272 4.88 17.10 11.51
CA HIS A 272 4.53 16.71 10.15
C HIS A 272 3.67 17.80 9.51
N LEU A 273 4.08 18.31 8.35
CA LEU A 273 3.39 19.42 7.67
C LEU A 273 2.16 18.95 6.89
N GLY A 274 1.98 17.63 6.72
CA GLY A 274 0.75 17.05 6.17
C GLY A 274 0.56 17.28 4.68
N SER A 275 1.63 17.18 3.88
CA SER A 275 1.51 17.48 2.46
C SER A 275 0.73 16.39 1.71
N SER A 276 -0.44 16.78 1.18
CA SER A 276 -1.23 15.97 0.26
C SER A 276 -0.78 16.19 -1.20
N SER A 277 0.53 16.34 -1.41
CA SER A 277 1.09 16.99 -2.62
C SER A 277 0.81 16.25 -3.94
N TRP A 278 0.49 14.95 -3.89
CA TRP A 278 0.12 14.13 -5.03
C TRP A 278 -1.37 13.74 -5.07
N HIS A 279 -2.17 14.13 -4.07
CA HIS A 279 -3.59 13.78 -3.99
C HIS A 279 -4.39 14.46 -5.10
N ASN A 280 -5.13 13.66 -5.87
CA ASN A 280 -6.04 14.12 -6.92
C ASN A 280 -7.49 14.25 -6.42
N ARG A 281 -8.45 14.51 -7.33
CA ARG A 281 -9.88 14.65 -7.00
C ARG A 281 -10.46 13.41 -6.30
N ASP A 282 -10.02 12.21 -6.69
CA ASP A 282 -10.45 10.95 -6.13
C ASP A 282 -9.99 10.74 -4.67
N ALA A 283 -8.82 11.26 -4.29
CA ALA A 283 -8.36 11.25 -2.91
C ALA A 283 -9.34 11.99 -1.98
N ARG A 284 -9.99 13.07 -2.46
CA ARG A 284 -11.05 13.77 -1.70
C ARG A 284 -12.27 12.87 -1.49
N LEU A 285 -12.71 12.17 -2.53
CA LEU A 285 -13.84 11.22 -2.42
C LEU A 285 -13.51 10.11 -1.42
N ILE A 286 -12.32 9.49 -1.52
CA ILE A 286 -11.88 8.43 -0.61
C ILE A 286 -11.76 8.96 0.83
N SER A 287 -11.30 10.20 1.01
CA SER A 287 -11.18 10.82 2.33
C SER A 287 -12.51 11.01 3.05
N LEU A 288 -13.64 11.14 2.33
CA LEU A 288 -14.97 11.20 2.93
C LEU A 288 -15.33 9.89 3.65
N PHE A 289 -14.81 8.76 3.16
CA PHE A 289 -15.07 7.44 3.73
C PHE A 289 -14.00 6.98 4.72
N LYS A 290 -12.94 7.76 4.95
CA LYS A 290 -11.77 7.33 5.75
C LYS A 290 -12.06 7.04 7.22
N ASN A 291 -13.09 7.68 7.77
CA ASN A 291 -13.49 7.56 9.18
C ASN A 291 -14.65 6.57 9.38
N LEU A 292 -15.23 6.08 8.28
CA LEU A 292 -16.29 5.09 8.35
C LEU A 292 -15.68 3.73 8.65
N ASP A 293 -16.46 2.87 9.30
CA ASP A 293 -16.05 1.49 9.51
C ASP A 293 -15.89 0.80 8.15
N GLN A 294 -14.63 0.51 7.79
CA GLN A 294 -14.28 -0.14 6.53
C GLN A 294 -14.94 -1.53 6.42
N ARG A 295 -15.26 -2.18 7.55
CA ARG A 295 -15.99 -3.44 7.58
C ARG A 295 -17.44 -3.25 7.18
N ALA A 296 -18.09 -2.21 7.69
CA ALA A 296 -19.45 -1.85 7.32
C ALA A 296 -19.54 -1.46 5.84
N LEU A 297 -18.60 -0.65 5.35
CA LEU A 297 -18.53 -0.28 3.93
C LEU A 297 -18.36 -1.49 3.02
N PHE A 298 -17.48 -2.43 3.39
CA PHE A 298 -17.29 -3.66 2.64
C PHE A 298 -18.55 -4.53 2.66
N ALA A 299 -19.21 -4.67 3.81
CA ALA A 299 -20.47 -5.42 3.93
C ALA A 299 -21.57 -4.82 3.04
N VAL A 300 -21.71 -3.48 3.03
CA VAL A 300 -22.63 -2.77 2.15
C VAL A 300 -22.30 -3.04 0.68
N LEU A 301 -21.03 -2.94 0.29
CA LEU A 301 -20.59 -3.20 -1.09
C LEU A 301 -20.92 -4.64 -1.52
N VAL A 302 -20.61 -5.64 -0.69
CA VAL A 302 -20.92 -7.06 -0.95
C VAL A 302 -22.43 -7.26 -1.08
N PHE A 303 -23.22 -6.67 -0.18
CA PHE A 303 -24.68 -6.76 -0.24
C PHE A 303 -25.25 -6.10 -1.49
N SER A 304 -24.76 -4.92 -1.87
CA SER A 304 -25.16 -4.22 -3.11
C SER A 304 -24.82 -5.01 -4.37
N LEU A 305 -23.62 -5.60 -4.43
CA LEU A 305 -23.22 -6.49 -5.53
C LEU A 305 -24.13 -7.73 -5.61
N PHE A 306 -24.42 -8.35 -4.48
CA PHE A 306 -25.33 -9.50 -4.42
C PHE A 306 -26.75 -9.14 -4.86
N ALA A 307 -27.29 -8.02 -4.37
CA ALA A 307 -28.61 -7.52 -4.74
C ALA A 307 -28.69 -7.19 -6.25
N ALA A 308 -27.70 -6.50 -6.80
CA ALA A 308 -27.62 -6.18 -8.23
C ALA A 308 -27.55 -7.45 -9.09
N THR A 309 -26.72 -8.43 -8.69
CA THR A 309 -26.61 -9.71 -9.40
C THR A 309 -27.94 -10.47 -9.38
N THR A 310 -28.61 -10.50 -8.23
CA THR A 310 -29.92 -11.14 -8.07
C THR A 310 -30.97 -10.46 -8.94
N MET A 311 -30.99 -9.13 -8.98
CA MET A 311 -31.89 -8.35 -9.84
C MET A 311 -31.66 -8.64 -11.33
N ILE A 312 -30.41 -8.69 -11.77
CA ILE A 312 -30.07 -9.04 -13.17
C ILE A 312 -30.54 -10.46 -13.50
N LEU A 313 -30.28 -11.43 -12.62
CA LEU A 313 -30.73 -12.81 -12.81
C LEU A 313 -32.26 -12.91 -12.89
N CYS A 314 -32.98 -12.19 -12.03
CA CYS A 314 -34.44 -12.10 -12.06
C CYS A 314 -34.95 -11.48 -13.38
N CYS A 315 -34.32 -10.41 -13.85
CA CYS A 315 -34.67 -9.77 -15.13
C CYS A 315 -34.43 -10.71 -16.32
N VAL A 316 -33.30 -11.42 -16.34
CA VAL A 316 -32.97 -12.42 -17.38
C VAL A 316 -33.96 -13.59 -17.35
N HIS A 317 -34.32 -14.08 -16.16
CA HIS A 317 -35.30 -15.15 -16.02
C HIS A 317 -36.69 -14.73 -16.51
N ARG A 318 -37.14 -13.50 -16.17
CA ARG A 318 -38.40 -12.94 -16.67
C ARG A 318 -38.40 -12.75 -18.18
N ALA A 319 -37.30 -12.27 -18.76
CA ALA A 319 -37.17 -12.11 -20.20
C ALA A 319 -37.22 -13.45 -20.96
N ARG A 320 -36.61 -14.50 -20.39
CA ARG A 320 -36.69 -15.87 -20.93
C ARG A 320 -38.10 -16.47 -20.82
N GLY A 321 -38.80 -16.22 -19.70
CA GLY A 321 -40.20 -16.63 -19.54
C GLY A 321 -41.09 -16.02 -20.61
N ARG A 322 -40.99 -14.70 -20.83
CA ARG A 322 -41.74 -13.99 -21.89
C ARG A 322 -41.48 -14.52 -23.30
N SER A 323 -40.22 -14.81 -23.64
CA SER A 323 -39.86 -15.40 -24.94
C SER A 323 -40.43 -16.81 -25.12
N SER A 324 -40.61 -17.56 -24.04
CA SER A 324 -41.18 -18.92 -24.08
C SER A 324 -42.70 -18.87 -24.33
N ASP A 325 -43.37 -17.91 -23.69
CA ASP A 325 -44.81 -17.68 -23.87
C ASP A 325 -45.13 -17.13 -25.28
N GLU A 326 -44.26 -16.29 -25.84
CA GLU A 326 -44.39 -15.79 -27.22
C GLU A 326 -44.24 -16.91 -28.26
N GLU A 327 -43.29 -17.84 -28.07
CA GLU A 327 -43.05 -18.96 -28.98
C GLU A 327 -44.22 -19.98 -28.95
N GLN A 328 -44.88 -20.16 -27.80
CA GLN A 328 -46.11 -20.97 -27.66
C GLN A 328 -47.36 -20.30 -28.25
N SER A 329 -47.36 -18.99 -28.46
CA SER A 329 -48.50 -18.23 -28.98
C SER A 329 -48.53 -18.08 -30.51
N THR A 330 -47.52 -18.59 -31.23
CA THR A 330 -47.55 -18.59 -32.71
C THR A 330 -48.48 -19.70 -33.23
N PRO A 331 -49.55 -19.37 -33.98
CA PRO A 331 -50.48 -20.38 -34.46
C PRO A 331 -49.84 -21.18 -35.60
N VAL A 332 -49.78 -22.51 -35.41
CA VAL A 332 -49.44 -23.47 -36.46
C VAL A 332 -50.49 -23.36 -37.57
N SER A 333 -50.16 -22.67 -38.66
CA SER A 333 -50.88 -22.76 -39.93
C SER A 333 -50.76 -24.19 -40.45
N LYS A 334 -51.78 -25.02 -40.19
CA LYS A 334 -52.00 -26.30 -40.89
C LYS A 334 -52.94 -26.05 -42.07
N SER A 335 -52.46 -26.49 -43.22
CA SER A 335 -53.06 -26.55 -44.55
C SER A 335 -54.53 -26.96 -44.60
N LEU A 336 -55.28 -26.39 -45.55
CA LEU A 336 -56.42 -27.08 -46.18
C LEU A 336 -56.40 -26.85 -47.70
N THR A 337 -55.99 -27.90 -48.40
CA THR A 337 -56.40 -28.29 -49.74
C THR A 337 -57.88 -28.03 -50.02
N LYS A 338 -58.21 -27.57 -51.24
CA LYS A 338 -59.41 -28.01 -51.96
C LYS A 338 -59.23 -27.82 -53.47
N SER A 339 -59.26 -28.95 -54.17
CA SER A 339 -59.53 -29.08 -55.60
C SER A 339 -61.00 -28.70 -55.89
N ALA A 340 -61.21 -27.95 -56.98
CA ALA A 340 -62.21 -28.13 -58.04
C ALA A 340 -62.16 -26.90 -58.94
#